data_AF-A0A7M7NJU9-F1
#
_entry.id   AF-A0A7M7NJU9-F1
#
_cell.length_a   1.000
_cell.length_b   1.000
_cell.length_c   1.000
_cell.angle_alpha   90.00
_cell.angle_beta   90.00
_cell.angle_gamma   90.00
#
_symmetry.space_group_name_H-M   'P 1'
#
loop_
_entity.id
_entity.type
_entity.pdbx_description
1 polymer ?
#
loop_
_entity_poly.entity_id
_entity_poly.type
_entity_poly.pdbx_seq_one_letter_code
_entity_poly.pdbx_strand_id
1 'polypeptide(L)'
;MAAKTEEEKAPSSSANLTCPLCLDIFDEATILTSCGHTFCRKCLRNYDLSHHDLDHMICPLCREVTKLSANRVDDFLTNLTVNGLVDNYHVMCGEVNAVLEMRSKCTACKLQKDAVSFCCTCNNYICDKCLDCHHHLRAYEGHEIVNDLVQRCATKKSELEKNIQNVEVQRHEVYTAVQKLLDNVSQAYSIKAKKLEENHRILIEQINAVKRSFEDDLNVLKTKDRQRIKSICSSLTLVANDSLGRLETDSLSAHYLLCEELDAMLKEATDHTSAALITTKAQEKRFKPAIDTRLDLGSISESDPMLQVIQCVDLRGSMSGMTQYSDDSVAIGFSDTHGIDIINSAGKKHQYANIPSSMKCYDLVFQQDRSLCISTGSTEAHVYSPNGSKKSTIQVKSYGYNYLKLNKSPSDEILIANSKKKVYIFDQTGSPLKHTVQTTHNETRQISATRWGLIVTSSCCYTNPSVVAVYDRGWNAGKSLQAPSGVHLYAALDEQDRVYVASVDGKNGNVVIRLYDLDGLDLKERVEFNALTMTIGSDWCYLVSLSPDMLAFACDKKLYFIKVSL
;
A
#
# COMPACT_ATOMS: atom_id res chain seq x y z
N MET A 1 55.10 76.12 9.88
CA MET A 1 55.75 74.88 9.40
C MET A 1 54.65 74.07 8.71
N ALA A 2 54.51 74.17 7.38
CA ALA A 2 55.21 73.36 6.36
C ALA A 2 54.97 71.85 6.62
N ALA A 3 54.47 71.01 5.71
CA ALA A 3 54.36 71.06 4.25
C ALA A 3 53.21 70.12 3.77
N LYS A 4 52.48 70.50 2.71
CA LYS A 4 52.46 69.89 1.36
C LYS A 4 51.87 68.46 1.23
N THR A 5 50.69 68.42 0.60
CA THR A 5 50.26 67.58 -0.55
C THR A 5 51.10 66.35 -0.92
N GLU A 6 50.40 65.23 -1.11
CA GLU A 6 50.40 64.48 -2.39
C GLU A 6 49.05 63.73 -2.54
N GLU A 7 48.27 64.13 -3.55
CA GLU A 7 47.14 63.36 -4.05
C GLU A 7 47.69 62.15 -4.82
N GLU A 8 47.45 60.93 -4.33
CA GLU A 8 47.57 59.75 -5.18
C GLU A 8 46.36 59.68 -6.11
N LYS A 9 46.61 60.07 -7.37
CA LYS A 9 45.75 59.86 -8.52
C LYS A 9 45.47 58.36 -8.67
N ALA A 10 44.23 57.92 -8.41
CA ALA A 10 43.78 56.56 -8.72
C ALA A 10 44.01 56.27 -10.23
N PRO A 11 44.67 55.14 -10.59
CA PRO A 11 45.03 54.86 -11.96
C PRO A 11 43.80 54.52 -12.80
N SER A 12 43.76 55.05 -14.03
CA SER A 12 42.82 54.66 -15.08
C SER A 12 42.81 53.14 -15.25
N SER A 13 41.63 52.53 -15.19
CA SER A 13 41.39 51.07 -15.19
C SER A 13 41.82 50.33 -16.47
N SER A 14 42.43 50.98 -17.46
CA SER A 14 42.87 50.38 -18.73
C SER A 14 44.35 49.96 -18.78
N ALA A 15 45.22 50.50 -17.91
CA ALA A 15 46.67 50.28 -18.03
C ALA A 15 47.10 48.81 -17.83
N ASN A 16 46.32 48.03 -17.07
CA ASN A 16 46.64 46.64 -16.72
C ASN A 16 46.16 45.59 -17.75
N LEU A 17 45.52 46.02 -18.85
CA LEU A 17 45.00 45.12 -19.90
C LEU A 17 45.64 45.35 -21.28
N THR A 18 46.76 46.08 -21.32
CA THR A 18 47.46 46.40 -22.56
C THR A 18 48.69 45.51 -22.75
N CYS A 19 48.89 45.04 -23.97
CA CYS A 19 50.08 44.31 -24.34
C CYS A 19 51.28 45.26 -24.44
N PRO A 20 52.41 44.95 -23.77
CA PRO A 20 53.58 45.82 -23.77
C PRO A 20 54.33 45.89 -25.12
N LEU A 21 54.02 44.99 -26.08
CA LEU A 21 54.64 44.99 -27.41
C LEU A 21 53.88 45.86 -28.42
N CYS A 22 52.55 45.78 -28.45
CA CYS A 22 51.73 46.57 -29.37
C CYS A 22 51.06 47.80 -28.72
N LEU A 23 51.12 47.90 -27.38
CA LEU A 23 50.48 48.93 -26.56
C LEU A 23 48.95 49.00 -26.73
N ASP A 24 48.36 47.92 -27.24
CA ASP A 24 46.92 47.75 -27.45
C ASP A 24 46.36 46.70 -26.48
N ILE A 25 45.03 46.60 -26.36
CA ILE A 25 44.36 45.59 -25.54
C ILE A 25 44.82 44.20 -25.97
N PHE A 26 45.00 43.29 -25.01
CA PHE A 26 45.44 41.93 -25.33
C PHE A 26 44.48 41.23 -26.30
N ASP A 27 45.02 40.79 -27.43
CA ASP A 27 44.38 39.91 -28.42
C ASP A 27 45.04 38.53 -28.33
N GLU A 28 44.26 37.52 -27.91
CA GLU A 28 44.75 36.21 -27.49
C GLU A 28 45.94 36.32 -26.51
N ALA A 29 45.70 36.81 -25.29
CA ALA A 29 46.72 36.93 -24.26
C ALA A 29 47.43 35.59 -24.05
N THR A 30 48.74 35.56 -24.25
CA THR A 30 49.61 34.38 -24.21
C THR A 30 50.71 34.60 -23.18
N ILE A 31 50.93 33.62 -22.30
CA ILE A 31 51.87 33.73 -21.19
C ILE A 31 53.18 32.99 -21.49
N LEU A 32 54.31 33.65 -21.24
CA LEU A 32 55.61 32.98 -21.19
C LEU A 32 55.77 32.33 -19.82
N THR A 33 55.59 31.00 -19.76
CA THR A 33 55.53 30.25 -18.49
C THR A 33 56.80 30.28 -17.66
N SER A 34 57.95 30.60 -18.27
CA SER A 34 59.24 30.76 -17.59
C SER A 34 59.28 31.98 -16.65
N CYS A 35 58.55 33.05 -16.97
CA CYS A 35 58.61 34.32 -16.25
C CYS A 35 57.26 34.95 -15.92
N GLY A 36 56.16 34.38 -16.43
CA GLY A 36 54.79 34.84 -16.17
C GLY A 36 54.34 36.09 -16.93
N HIS A 37 55.21 36.69 -17.76
CA HIS A 37 54.84 37.86 -18.56
C HIS A 37 53.90 37.48 -19.71
N THR A 38 52.94 38.37 -19.99
CA THR A 38 51.85 38.12 -20.94
C THR A 38 51.91 39.09 -22.12
N PHE A 39 51.63 38.60 -23.32
CA PHE A 39 51.70 39.32 -24.59
C PHE A 39 50.58 38.83 -25.53
N CYS A 40 50.22 39.59 -26.57
CA CYS A 40 49.33 39.05 -27.62
C CYS A 40 50.04 37.91 -28.36
N ARG A 41 49.30 36.86 -28.73
CA ARG A 41 49.87 35.71 -29.45
C ARG A 41 50.56 36.13 -30.75
N LYS A 42 49.92 37.04 -31.50
CA LYS A 42 50.46 37.63 -32.72
C LYS A 42 51.76 38.41 -32.48
N CYS A 43 51.87 39.11 -31.35
CA CYS A 43 53.07 39.86 -30.99
C CYS A 43 54.23 38.92 -30.69
N LEU A 44 53.98 37.80 -30.00
CA LEU A 44 55.01 36.78 -29.76
C LEU A 44 55.45 36.09 -31.06
N ARG A 45 54.52 35.78 -31.98
CA ARG A 45 54.87 35.24 -33.31
C ARG A 45 55.79 36.19 -34.09
N ASN A 46 55.48 37.48 -34.11
CA ASN A 46 56.31 38.47 -34.80
C ASN A 46 57.70 38.64 -34.14
N TYR A 47 57.74 38.60 -32.81
CA TYR A 47 58.99 38.67 -32.06
C TYR A 47 59.88 37.44 -32.31
N ASP A 48 59.26 36.26 -32.38
CA ASP A 48 59.91 34.99 -32.70
C ASP A 48 60.45 34.94 -34.13
N LEU A 49 59.68 35.43 -35.11
CA LEU A 49 60.11 35.55 -36.52
C LEU A 49 61.39 36.39 -36.67
N SER A 50 61.58 37.37 -35.80
CA SER A 50 62.78 38.23 -35.80
C SER A 50 64.02 37.54 -35.18
N HIS A 51 63.85 36.37 -34.56
CA HIS A 51 64.90 35.60 -33.86
C HIS A 51 64.84 34.10 -34.20
N HIS A 52 64.41 33.78 -35.43
CA HIS A 52 64.06 32.41 -35.85
C HIS A 52 65.22 31.40 -35.78
N ASP A 53 66.46 31.87 -35.74
CA ASP A 53 67.67 31.02 -35.64
C ASP A 53 67.88 30.44 -34.23
N LEU A 54 67.10 30.88 -33.24
CA LEU A 54 67.18 30.39 -31.86
C LEU A 54 66.09 29.34 -31.58
N ASP A 55 66.45 28.36 -30.77
CA ASP A 55 65.56 27.33 -30.21
C ASP A 55 64.85 27.80 -28.92
N HIS A 56 64.98 29.08 -28.59
CA HIS A 56 64.45 29.70 -27.39
C HIS A 56 64.07 31.17 -27.64
N MET A 57 63.17 31.68 -26.81
CA MET A 57 62.72 33.07 -26.81
C MET A 57 63.21 33.78 -25.54
N ILE A 58 63.74 34.98 -25.70
CA ILE A 58 64.12 35.86 -24.60
C ILE A 58 62.95 36.80 -24.30
N CYS A 59 62.47 36.84 -23.06
CA CYS A 59 61.34 37.70 -22.71
C CYS A 59 61.68 39.19 -22.91
N PRO A 60 60.89 39.96 -23.68
CA PRO A 60 61.15 41.39 -23.92
C PRO A 60 61.14 42.26 -22.66
N LEU A 61 60.46 41.81 -21.59
CA LEU A 61 60.33 42.57 -20.34
C LEU A 61 61.42 42.27 -19.32
N CYS A 62 61.74 40.99 -19.11
CA CYS A 62 62.65 40.57 -18.03
C CYS A 62 63.90 39.84 -18.51
N ARG A 63 64.03 39.58 -19.81
CA ARG A 63 65.13 38.84 -20.44
C ARG A 63 65.28 37.38 -20.02
N GLU A 64 64.31 36.82 -19.31
CA GLU A 64 64.26 35.39 -18.96
C GLU A 64 64.09 34.52 -20.23
N VAL A 65 64.74 33.37 -20.27
CA VAL A 65 64.77 32.48 -21.45
C VAL A 65 63.65 31.44 -21.38
N THR A 66 62.87 31.33 -22.45
CA THR A 66 61.80 30.34 -22.62
C THR A 66 62.14 29.41 -23.78
N LYS A 67 62.33 28.12 -23.53
CA LYS A 67 62.61 27.16 -24.60
C LYS A 67 61.41 26.99 -25.51
N LEU A 68 61.63 26.94 -26.83
CA LEU A 68 60.59 26.73 -27.84
C LEU A 68 60.48 25.25 -28.20
N SER A 69 59.25 24.78 -28.42
CA SER A 69 58.96 23.46 -28.95
C SER A 69 59.01 23.46 -30.49
N ALA A 70 58.71 22.31 -31.11
CA ALA A 70 58.62 22.19 -32.56
C ALA A 70 57.57 23.13 -33.18
N ASN A 71 56.47 23.44 -32.46
CA ASN A 71 55.45 24.39 -32.90
C ASN A 71 55.68 25.83 -32.38
N ARG A 72 56.86 26.09 -31.79
CA ARG A 72 57.31 27.42 -31.30
C ARG A 72 56.23 28.12 -30.45
N VAL A 73 55.76 29.30 -30.85
CA VAL A 73 54.78 30.12 -30.12
C VAL A 73 53.38 29.47 -30.07
N ASP A 74 53.08 28.53 -30.95
CA ASP A 74 51.75 27.90 -31.02
C ASP A 74 51.50 26.88 -29.90
N ASP A 75 52.55 26.45 -29.19
CA ASP A 75 52.42 25.62 -27.99
C ASP A 75 52.39 26.46 -26.70
N PHE A 76 52.54 27.78 -26.76
CA PHE A 76 52.42 28.61 -25.57
C PHE A 76 50.99 28.66 -25.05
N LEU A 77 50.89 28.67 -23.72
CA LEU A 77 49.61 28.69 -23.03
C LEU A 77 48.94 30.06 -23.17
N THR A 78 47.65 30.03 -23.44
CA THR A 78 46.77 31.20 -23.35
C THR A 78 46.60 31.60 -21.88
N ASN A 79 46.77 32.87 -21.56
CA ASN A 79 46.46 33.43 -20.25
C ASN A 79 44.95 33.65 -20.12
N LEU A 80 44.24 32.60 -19.73
CA LEU A 80 42.78 32.61 -19.57
C LEU A 80 42.29 33.67 -18.58
N THR A 81 43.08 34.00 -17.56
CA THR A 81 42.73 35.04 -16.57
C THR A 81 42.74 36.41 -17.21
N VAL A 82 43.78 36.75 -17.99
CA VAL A 82 43.87 38.05 -18.68
C VAL A 82 42.81 38.14 -19.78
N ASN A 83 42.59 37.07 -20.56
CA ASN A 83 41.52 37.07 -21.55
C ASN A 83 40.13 37.22 -20.92
N GLY A 84 39.85 36.57 -19.79
CA GLY A 84 38.59 36.78 -19.07
C GLY A 84 38.41 38.22 -18.57
N LEU A 85 39.50 38.92 -18.23
CA LEU A 85 39.45 40.34 -17.88
C LEU A 85 39.27 41.24 -19.12
N VAL A 86 39.85 40.89 -20.26
CA VAL A 86 39.65 41.57 -21.55
C VAL A 86 38.22 41.39 -22.04
N ASP A 87 37.66 40.19 -21.92
CA ASP A 87 36.26 39.91 -22.25
C ASP A 87 35.32 40.74 -21.36
N ASN A 88 35.58 40.80 -20.05
CA ASN A 88 34.84 41.68 -19.14
C ASN A 88 34.99 43.15 -19.53
N TYR A 89 36.19 43.60 -19.93
CA TYR A 89 36.41 44.97 -20.42
C TYR A 89 35.63 45.26 -21.71
N HIS A 90 35.58 44.31 -22.65
CA HIS A 90 34.78 44.42 -23.87
C HIS A 90 33.27 44.40 -23.60
N VAL A 91 32.80 43.64 -22.60
CA VAL A 91 31.41 43.69 -22.14
C VAL A 91 31.10 45.07 -21.54
N MET A 92 31.97 45.58 -20.66
CA MET A 92 31.82 46.90 -20.03
C MET A 92 31.88 48.07 -21.03
N CYS A 93 32.69 47.96 -22.11
CA CYS A 93 32.75 48.96 -23.17
C CYS A 93 31.66 48.78 -24.25
N GLY A 94 31.20 47.54 -24.50
CA GLY A 94 30.11 47.23 -25.42
C GLY A 94 28.74 47.69 -24.92
N GLU A 95 28.56 47.77 -23.60
CA GLU A 95 27.35 48.27 -22.95
C GLU A 95 27.19 49.80 -23.00
N VAL A 96 28.21 50.56 -23.42
CA VAL A 96 28.10 52.03 -23.57
C VAL A 96 27.03 52.41 -24.60
N ASN A 97 26.76 51.57 -25.60
CA ASN A 97 25.69 51.78 -26.57
C ASN A 97 24.29 51.42 -26.06
N ALA A 98 24.15 50.60 -25.02
CA ALA A 98 22.85 50.29 -24.40
C ALA A 98 22.48 51.28 -23.28
N VAL A 99 23.46 51.89 -22.61
CA VAL A 99 23.24 52.87 -21.53
C VAL A 99 22.65 54.20 -22.05
N LEU A 100 22.90 54.56 -23.33
CA LEU A 100 22.37 55.77 -23.95
C LEU A 100 20.84 55.75 -24.15
N GLU A 101 20.20 54.58 -24.20
CA GLU A 101 18.74 54.47 -24.39
C GLU A 101 17.93 54.58 -23.09
N MET A 102 18.58 54.73 -21.92
CA MET A 102 17.91 54.71 -20.61
C MET A 102 18.18 55.93 -19.72
N ARG A 103 18.40 57.13 -20.28
CA ARG A 103 18.39 58.36 -19.46
C ARG A 103 16.97 58.70 -19.01
N SER A 104 16.79 58.89 -17.71
CA SER A 104 15.53 59.37 -17.12
C SER A 104 15.10 60.65 -17.84
N LYS A 105 13.83 60.78 -18.20
CA LYS A 105 13.33 62.01 -18.82
C LYS A 105 12.98 63.03 -17.75
N CYS A 106 13.21 64.30 -18.04
CA CYS A 106 12.87 65.40 -17.15
C CYS A 106 11.36 65.42 -16.88
N THR A 107 10.98 65.28 -15.63
CA THR A 107 9.59 65.28 -15.17
C THR A 107 9.10 66.68 -14.77
N ALA A 108 10.01 67.62 -14.55
CA ALA A 108 9.68 69.00 -14.19
C ALA A 108 9.26 69.89 -15.38
N CYS A 109 9.39 69.42 -16.62
CA CYS A 109 9.02 70.20 -17.80
C CYS A 109 8.35 69.37 -18.88
N LYS A 110 7.55 70.02 -19.72
CA LYS A 110 6.81 69.38 -20.81
C LYS A 110 7.69 68.86 -21.95
N LEU A 111 8.95 69.29 -22.00
CA LEU A 111 9.87 68.94 -23.09
C LEU A 111 10.47 67.53 -22.93
N GLN A 112 10.37 66.92 -21.75
CA GLN A 112 10.85 65.55 -21.45
C GLN A 112 12.25 65.25 -22.02
N LYS A 113 13.15 66.24 -21.97
CA LYS A 113 14.55 66.05 -22.35
C LYS A 113 15.26 65.15 -21.34
N ASP A 114 16.41 64.61 -21.70
CA ASP A 114 17.21 63.80 -20.78
C ASP A 114 17.52 64.58 -19.50
N ALA A 115 17.26 63.96 -18.37
CA ALA A 115 17.60 64.48 -17.06
C ALA A 115 19.10 64.36 -16.85
N VAL A 116 19.66 65.38 -16.20
CA VAL A 116 21.07 65.42 -15.79
C VAL A 116 21.20 65.35 -14.26
N SER A 117 20.14 65.76 -13.55
CA SER A 117 20.08 65.81 -12.10
C SER A 117 18.69 65.41 -11.59
N PHE A 118 18.60 65.11 -10.30
CA PHE A 118 17.37 64.84 -9.57
C PHE A 118 17.28 65.80 -8.39
N CYS A 119 16.13 66.44 -8.21
CA CYS A 119 15.85 67.33 -7.08
C CYS A 119 15.09 66.54 -6.01
N CYS A 120 15.75 66.28 -4.88
CA CYS A 120 15.19 65.51 -3.76
C CYS A 120 13.99 66.22 -3.13
N THR A 121 14.04 67.54 -3.01
CA THR A 121 12.96 68.37 -2.43
C THR A 121 11.71 68.37 -3.30
N CYS A 122 11.86 68.32 -4.63
CA CYS A 122 10.74 68.26 -5.57
C CYS A 122 10.35 66.84 -5.98
N ASN A 123 11.15 65.83 -5.64
CA ASN A 123 11.03 64.45 -6.11
C ASN A 123 10.89 64.35 -7.64
N ASN A 124 11.73 65.10 -8.38
CA ASN A 124 11.64 65.20 -9.84
C ASN A 124 13.01 65.05 -10.52
N TYR A 125 13.02 64.37 -11.67
CA TYR A 125 14.16 64.36 -12.60
C TYR A 125 14.16 65.65 -13.41
N ILE A 126 15.30 66.32 -13.52
CA ILE A 126 15.43 67.64 -14.14
C ILE A 126 16.51 67.66 -15.23
N CYS A 127 16.17 68.21 -16.40
CA CYS A 127 17.12 68.48 -17.48
C CYS A 127 17.95 69.74 -17.17
N ASP A 128 19.03 69.92 -17.92
CA ASP A 128 19.98 71.03 -17.80
C ASP A 128 19.30 72.42 -17.68
N LYS A 129 18.33 72.71 -18.55
CA LYS A 129 17.58 73.98 -18.49
C LYS A 129 16.75 74.16 -17.22
N CYS A 130 16.19 73.06 -16.69
CA CYS A 130 15.41 73.11 -15.46
C CYS A 130 16.32 73.21 -14.23
N LEU A 131 17.51 72.62 -14.30
CA LEU A 131 18.55 72.77 -13.29
C LEU A 131 18.98 74.24 -13.15
N ASP A 132 19.20 74.93 -14.26
CA ASP A 132 19.49 76.37 -14.25
C ASP A 132 18.38 77.18 -13.56
N CYS A 133 17.11 76.89 -13.85
CA CYS A 133 15.99 77.55 -13.17
C CYS A 133 15.98 77.26 -11.66
N HIS A 134 16.32 76.04 -11.25
CA HIS A 134 16.41 75.63 -9.85
C HIS A 134 17.53 76.37 -9.09
N HIS A 135 18.64 76.72 -9.75
CA HIS A 135 19.72 77.49 -9.12
C HIS A 135 19.44 79.00 -9.03
N HIS A 136 18.67 79.56 -9.96
CA HIS A 136 18.59 81.01 -10.12
C HIS A 136 17.27 81.65 -9.65
N LEU A 137 16.27 80.86 -9.26
CA LEU A 137 14.99 81.36 -8.75
C LEU A 137 14.89 81.14 -7.24
N ARG A 138 14.54 82.20 -6.49
CA ARG A 138 14.31 82.14 -5.03
C ARG A 138 13.29 81.09 -4.60
N ALA A 139 12.36 80.73 -5.50
CA ALA A 139 11.36 79.71 -5.25
C ALA A 139 11.94 78.30 -5.00
N TYR A 140 13.21 78.07 -5.36
CA TYR A 140 13.89 76.78 -5.22
C TYR A 140 15.13 76.86 -4.31
N GLU A 141 15.27 77.97 -3.57
CA GLU A 141 16.39 78.17 -2.65
C GLU A 141 16.35 77.13 -1.53
N GLY A 142 17.47 76.45 -1.30
CA GLY A 142 17.57 75.34 -0.33
C GLY A 142 17.10 73.97 -0.85
N HIS A 143 16.76 73.84 -2.13
CA HIS A 143 16.45 72.53 -2.72
C HIS A 143 17.72 71.68 -2.85
N GLU A 144 17.64 70.42 -2.41
CA GLU A 144 18.74 69.47 -2.53
C GLU A 144 18.73 68.82 -3.92
N ILE A 145 19.83 68.97 -4.66
CA ILE A 145 19.97 68.46 -6.02
C ILE A 145 21.16 67.51 -6.08
N VAL A 146 20.91 66.31 -6.59
CA VAL A 146 21.92 65.27 -6.79
C VAL A 146 22.00 64.89 -8.27
N ASN A 147 23.13 64.35 -8.72
CA ASN A 147 23.27 63.89 -10.10
C ASN A 147 22.32 62.71 -10.40
N ASP A 148 21.72 62.67 -11.60
CA ASP A 148 20.77 61.60 -12.00
C ASP A 148 21.38 60.20 -11.83
N LEU A 149 22.65 60.02 -12.24
CA LEU A 149 23.34 58.74 -12.13
C LEU A 149 23.55 58.34 -10.67
N VAL A 150 23.89 59.30 -9.81
CA VAL A 150 24.07 59.05 -8.37
C VAL A 150 22.75 58.60 -7.74
N GLN A 151 21.64 59.27 -8.06
CA GLN A 151 20.32 58.90 -7.55
C GLN A 151 19.88 57.52 -8.05
N ARG A 152 20.06 57.24 -9.35
CA ARG A 152 19.73 55.93 -9.94
C ARG A 152 20.59 54.81 -9.35
N CYS A 153 21.87 55.07 -9.09
CA CYS A 153 22.74 54.11 -8.40
C CYS A 153 22.26 53.86 -6.97
N ALA A 154 21.86 54.90 -6.22
CA ALA A 154 21.34 54.76 -4.87
C ALA A 154 20.02 53.95 -4.84
N THR A 155 19.10 54.23 -5.76
CA THR A 155 17.85 53.46 -5.92
C THR A 155 18.16 52.00 -6.28
N LYS A 156 19.04 51.77 -7.25
CA LYS A 156 19.39 50.41 -7.69
C LYS A 156 20.10 49.61 -6.60
N LYS A 157 21.00 50.25 -5.85
CA LYS A 157 21.63 49.65 -4.68
C LYS A 157 20.60 49.20 -3.66
N SER A 158 19.63 50.05 -3.31
CA SER A 158 18.56 49.69 -2.36
C SER A 158 17.68 48.54 -2.87
N GLU A 159 17.36 48.50 -4.16
CA GLU A 159 16.67 47.35 -4.77
C GLU A 159 17.47 46.05 -4.65
N LEU A 160 18.78 46.11 -4.94
CA LEU A 160 19.65 44.94 -4.86
C LEU A 160 19.83 44.46 -3.42
N GLU A 161 19.97 45.37 -2.45
CA GLU A 161 20.02 45.03 -1.02
C GLU A 161 18.73 44.34 -0.56
N LYS A 162 17.55 44.83 -0.99
CA LYS A 162 16.27 44.16 -0.73
C LYS A 162 16.19 42.78 -1.37
N ASN A 163 16.70 42.63 -2.59
CA ASN A 163 16.77 41.34 -3.27
C ASN A 163 17.69 40.36 -2.54
N ILE A 164 18.83 40.81 -2.03
CA ILE A 164 19.73 39.99 -1.20
C ILE A 164 18.99 39.50 0.04
N GLN A 165 18.33 40.40 0.77
CA GLN A 165 17.56 40.02 1.97
C GLN A 165 16.45 39.01 1.64
N ASN A 166 15.75 39.20 0.51
CA ASN A 166 14.74 38.26 0.04
C ASN A 166 15.34 36.88 -0.28
N VAL A 167 16.49 36.84 -0.96
CA VAL A 167 17.21 35.59 -1.25
C VAL A 167 17.62 34.86 0.04
N GLU A 168 18.04 35.58 1.08
CA GLU A 168 18.39 34.97 2.37
C GLU A 168 17.18 34.36 3.09
N VAL A 169 16.03 35.04 3.06
CA VAL A 169 14.77 34.51 3.59
C VAL A 169 14.37 33.25 2.83
N GLN A 170 14.37 33.32 1.50
CA GLN A 170 14.05 32.17 0.64
C GLN A 170 15.02 31.00 0.87
N ARG A 171 16.31 31.27 1.07
CA ARG A 171 17.30 30.24 1.44
C ARG A 171 16.90 29.51 2.72
N HIS A 172 16.46 30.23 3.76
CA HIS A 172 16.01 29.62 5.00
C HIS A 172 14.73 28.78 4.82
N GLU A 173 13.78 29.26 4.02
CA GLU A 173 12.57 28.51 3.67
C GLU A 173 12.89 27.21 2.91
N VAL A 174 13.82 27.27 1.96
CA VAL A 174 14.31 26.09 1.22
C VAL A 174 14.96 25.09 2.18
N TYR A 175 15.85 25.52 3.07
CA TYR A 175 16.46 24.61 4.05
C TYR A 175 15.42 23.95 4.95
N THR A 176 14.42 24.71 5.41
CA THR A 176 13.32 24.18 6.23
C THR A 176 12.49 23.16 5.47
N ALA A 177 12.17 23.43 4.20
CA ALA A 177 11.44 22.51 3.34
C ALA A 177 12.21 21.20 3.11
N VAL A 178 13.52 21.27 2.86
CA VAL A 178 14.39 20.10 2.71
C VAL A 178 14.49 19.30 4.00
N GLN A 179 14.63 19.97 5.16
CA GLN A 179 14.65 19.29 6.44
C GLN A 179 13.34 18.54 6.72
N LYS A 180 12.19 19.16 6.41
CA LYS A 180 10.88 18.49 6.52
C LYS A 180 10.78 17.25 5.64
N LEU A 181 11.36 17.26 4.44
CA LEU A 181 11.43 16.06 3.59
C LEU A 181 12.26 14.95 4.24
N LEU A 182 13.42 15.29 4.82
CA LEU A 182 14.26 14.33 5.56
C LEU A 182 13.52 13.72 6.75
N ASP A 183 12.79 14.53 7.51
CA ASP A 183 12.02 14.08 8.67
C ASP A 183 10.89 13.14 8.24
N ASN A 184 10.18 13.47 7.16
CA ASN A 184 9.12 12.62 6.59
C ASN A 184 9.66 11.25 6.15
N VAL A 185 10.82 11.22 5.49
CA VAL A 185 11.47 9.96 5.07
C VAL A 185 11.87 9.13 6.29
N SER A 186 12.47 9.78 7.30
CA SER A 186 12.90 9.12 8.54
C SER A 186 11.72 8.53 9.32
N GLN A 187 10.61 9.28 9.41
CA GLN A 187 9.38 8.82 10.03
C GLN A 187 8.77 7.63 9.28
N ALA A 188 8.70 7.70 7.95
CA ALA A 188 8.20 6.61 7.12
C ALA A 188 9.05 5.34 7.28
N TYR A 189 10.38 5.48 7.36
CA TYR A 189 11.28 4.36 7.67
C TYR A 189 11.00 3.76 9.06
N SER A 190 10.91 4.59 10.10
CA SER A 190 10.68 4.12 11.47
C SER A 190 9.37 3.32 11.62
N ILE A 191 8.28 3.80 11.00
CA ILE A 191 6.99 3.08 11.01
C ILE A 191 7.13 1.71 10.34
N LYS A 192 7.81 1.66 9.19
CA LYS A 192 8.04 0.42 8.44
C LYS A 192 8.91 -0.57 9.21
N ALA A 193 10.00 -0.10 9.81
CA ALA A 193 10.89 -0.92 10.62
C ALA A 193 10.15 -1.55 11.81
N LYS A 194 9.35 -0.77 12.57
CA LYS A 194 8.55 -1.28 13.69
C LYS A 194 7.56 -2.36 13.25
N LYS A 195 6.91 -2.17 12.10
CA LYS A 195 5.97 -3.17 11.56
C LYS A 195 6.68 -4.47 11.19
N LEU A 196 7.90 -4.38 10.67
CA LEU A 196 8.72 -5.53 10.33
C LEU A 196 9.21 -6.27 11.59
N GLU A 197 9.66 -5.53 12.61
CA GLU A 197 10.06 -6.07 13.91
C GLU A 197 8.91 -6.81 14.59
N GLU A 198 7.70 -6.24 14.54
CA GLU A 198 6.51 -6.88 15.10
C GLU A 198 6.16 -8.17 14.37
N ASN A 199 6.21 -8.16 13.03
CA ASN A 199 5.97 -9.35 12.23
C ASN A 199 6.98 -10.46 12.55
N HIS A 200 8.27 -10.10 12.68
CA HIS A 200 9.31 -11.03 13.09
C HIS A 200 9.02 -11.64 14.47
N ARG A 201 8.63 -10.82 15.45
CA ARG A 201 8.27 -11.28 16.80
C ARG A 201 7.12 -12.29 16.76
N ILE A 202 6.05 -11.98 16.02
CA ILE A 202 4.88 -12.85 15.88
C ILE A 202 5.26 -14.20 15.26
N LEU A 203 6.08 -14.21 14.21
CA LEU A 203 6.53 -15.45 13.58
C LEU A 203 7.34 -16.32 14.53
N ILE A 204 8.23 -15.73 15.33
CA ILE A 204 8.98 -16.47 16.36
C ILE A 204 8.04 -17.05 17.41
N GLU A 205 7.04 -16.30 17.87
CA GLU A 205 6.02 -16.80 18.80
C GLU A 205 5.23 -17.99 18.22
N GLN A 206 4.87 -17.94 16.92
CA GLN A 206 4.22 -19.03 16.22
C GLN A 206 5.11 -20.28 16.11
N ILE A 207 6.39 -20.14 15.77
CA ILE A 207 7.34 -21.26 15.75
C ILE A 207 7.43 -21.91 17.15
N ASN A 208 7.52 -21.09 18.20
CA ASN A 208 7.59 -21.60 19.57
C ASN A 208 6.29 -22.29 20.00
N ALA A 209 5.12 -21.83 19.52
CA ALA A 209 3.85 -22.50 19.75
C ALA A 209 3.80 -23.87 19.06
N VAL A 210 4.22 -23.95 17.79
CA VAL A 210 4.31 -25.21 17.03
C VAL A 210 5.26 -26.20 17.72
N LYS A 211 6.43 -25.72 18.19
CA LYS A 211 7.37 -26.53 18.95
C LYS A 211 6.74 -27.12 20.21
N ARG A 212 6.04 -26.30 21.01
CA ARG A 212 5.37 -26.75 22.23
C ARG A 212 4.29 -27.80 21.93
N SER A 213 3.48 -27.58 20.89
CA SER A 213 2.45 -28.55 20.48
C SER A 213 3.03 -29.94 20.20
N PHE A 214 4.14 -30.02 19.44
CA PHE A 214 4.77 -31.32 19.16
C PHE A 214 5.42 -31.94 20.40
N GLU A 215 5.98 -31.11 21.29
CA GLU A 215 6.53 -31.58 22.56
C GLU A 215 5.44 -32.15 23.48
N ASP A 216 4.27 -31.52 23.53
CA ASP A 216 3.10 -31.99 24.27
C ASP A 216 2.61 -33.33 23.71
N ASP A 217 2.45 -33.46 22.39
CA ASP A 217 2.04 -34.72 21.74
C ASP A 217 3.01 -35.87 22.06
N LEU A 218 4.32 -35.61 21.98
CA LEU A 218 5.35 -36.60 22.33
C LEU A 218 5.31 -36.96 23.82
N ASN A 219 5.04 -35.99 24.70
CA ASN A 219 4.89 -36.22 26.13
C ASN A 219 3.64 -37.06 26.45
N VAL A 220 2.54 -36.89 25.70
CA VAL A 220 1.35 -37.74 25.83
C VAL A 220 1.68 -39.19 25.49
N LEU A 221 2.37 -39.45 24.38
CA LEU A 221 2.80 -40.82 24.03
C LEU A 221 3.69 -41.43 25.14
N LYS A 222 4.67 -40.65 25.61
CA LYS A 222 5.57 -41.06 26.69
C LYS A 222 4.86 -41.35 28.01
N THR A 223 3.85 -40.57 28.37
CA THR A 223 3.08 -40.78 29.61
C THR A 223 2.19 -42.01 29.52
N LYS A 224 1.57 -42.26 28.35
CA LYS A 224 0.81 -43.48 28.07
C LYS A 224 1.66 -44.74 28.23
N ASP A 225 2.86 -44.77 27.65
CA ASP A 225 3.78 -45.90 27.78
C ASP A 225 4.24 -46.11 29.23
N ARG A 226 4.52 -45.02 29.97
CA ARG A 226 4.84 -45.10 31.40
C ARG A 226 3.70 -45.69 32.23
N GLN A 227 2.45 -45.35 31.92
CA GLN A 227 1.29 -45.92 32.59
C GLN A 227 1.15 -47.42 32.31
N ARG A 228 1.33 -47.83 31.05
CA ARG A 228 1.35 -49.26 30.67
C ARG A 228 2.44 -50.01 31.44
N ILE A 229 3.67 -49.49 31.47
CA ILE A 229 4.78 -50.09 32.25
C ILE A 229 4.38 -50.24 33.72
N LYS A 230 3.78 -49.22 34.33
CA LYS A 230 3.33 -49.27 35.73
C LYS A 230 2.27 -50.35 35.96
N SER A 231 1.32 -50.51 35.03
CA SER A 231 0.29 -51.55 35.07
C SER A 231 0.90 -52.95 34.98
N ILE A 232 1.78 -53.16 34.00
CA ILE A 232 2.49 -54.43 33.79
C ILE A 232 3.31 -54.80 35.04
N CYS A 233 4.09 -53.87 35.59
CA CYS A 233 4.89 -54.11 36.80
C CYS A 233 4.02 -54.44 38.02
N SER A 234 2.86 -53.81 38.16
CA SER A 234 1.94 -54.08 39.27
C SER A 234 1.35 -55.49 39.16
N SER A 235 0.84 -55.87 38.00
CA SER A 235 0.31 -57.22 37.76
C SER A 235 1.39 -58.30 37.84
N LEU A 236 2.60 -58.03 37.34
CA LEU A 236 3.75 -58.94 37.47
C LEU A 236 4.10 -59.19 38.94
N THR A 237 4.05 -58.16 39.78
CA THR A 237 4.31 -58.29 41.22
C THR A 237 3.26 -59.17 41.90
N LEU A 238 1.99 -59.05 41.52
CA LEU A 238 0.91 -59.90 42.03
C LEU A 238 1.10 -61.37 41.62
N VAL A 239 1.41 -61.61 40.34
CA VAL A 239 1.67 -62.97 39.82
C VAL A 239 2.92 -63.59 40.46
N ALA A 240 3.98 -62.82 40.69
CA ALA A 240 5.24 -63.30 41.26
C ALA A 240 5.18 -63.53 42.78
N ASN A 241 4.40 -62.74 43.52
CA ASN A 241 4.22 -62.88 44.96
C ASN A 241 3.25 -64.00 45.36
N ASP A 242 2.47 -64.52 44.41
CA ASP A 242 1.65 -65.73 44.53
C ASP A 242 2.49 -67.02 44.60
N SER A 243 3.67 -66.94 45.22
CA SER A 243 4.48 -68.08 45.62
C SER A 243 3.65 -69.03 46.50
N LEU A 244 3.09 -70.05 45.83
CA LEU A 244 2.95 -71.43 46.30
C LEU A 244 2.48 -71.57 47.76
N GLY A 245 1.19 -71.33 48.03
CA GLY A 245 0.67 -71.36 49.40
C GLY A 245 -0.79 -71.81 49.55
N ARG A 246 -1.08 -73.06 49.17
CA ARG A 246 -2.31 -73.84 49.50
C ARG A 246 -3.56 -73.47 48.69
N LEU A 247 -3.83 -74.29 47.67
CA LEU A 247 -4.95 -74.14 46.73
C LEU A 247 -6.28 -74.65 47.31
N GLU A 248 -7.21 -73.73 47.54
CA GLU A 248 -8.64 -73.95 47.27
C GLU A 248 -8.90 -73.56 45.79
N THR A 249 -9.93 -74.14 45.16
CA THR A 249 -10.27 -73.96 43.72
C THR A 249 -10.44 -72.49 43.29
N ASP A 250 -10.86 -71.65 44.23
CA ASP A 250 -11.13 -70.24 43.97
C ASP A 250 -9.83 -69.42 43.86
N SER A 251 -8.77 -69.82 44.57
CA SER A 251 -7.44 -69.19 44.52
C SER A 251 -6.71 -69.50 43.19
N LEU A 252 -6.85 -70.71 42.66
CA LEU A 252 -6.29 -71.07 41.35
C LEU A 252 -6.95 -70.29 40.21
N SER A 253 -8.27 -70.13 40.30
CA SER A 253 -9.06 -69.41 39.28
C SER A 253 -8.70 -67.92 39.24
N ALA A 254 -8.47 -67.30 40.40
CA ALA A 254 -8.01 -65.92 40.49
C ALA A 254 -6.59 -65.73 39.91
N HIS A 255 -5.67 -66.66 40.20
CA HIS A 255 -4.31 -66.63 39.65
C HIS A 255 -4.31 -66.77 38.12
N TYR A 256 -5.12 -67.69 37.58
CA TYR A 256 -5.28 -67.88 36.15
C TYR A 256 -5.80 -66.61 35.46
N LEU A 257 -6.79 -65.93 36.04
CA LEU A 257 -7.32 -64.66 35.52
C LEU A 257 -6.26 -63.54 35.51
N LEU A 258 -5.44 -63.43 36.55
CA LEU A 258 -4.34 -62.44 36.60
C LEU A 258 -3.26 -62.73 35.54
N CYS A 259 -2.98 -64.00 35.26
CA CYS A 259 -2.05 -64.40 34.22
C CYS A 259 -2.59 -64.09 32.82
N GLU A 260 -3.88 -64.35 32.57
CA GLU A 260 -4.55 -64.00 31.30
C GLU A 260 -4.59 -62.48 31.09
N GLU A 261 -4.84 -61.69 32.15
CA GLU A 261 -4.81 -60.22 32.07
C GLU A 261 -3.39 -59.68 31.77
N LEU A 262 -2.36 -60.23 32.42
CA LEU A 262 -0.97 -59.88 32.14
C LEU A 262 -0.56 -60.27 30.72
N ASP A 263 -0.94 -61.46 30.25
CA ASP A 263 -0.66 -61.93 28.90
C ASP A 263 -1.38 -61.08 27.83
N ALA A 264 -2.62 -60.66 28.11
CA ALA A 264 -3.36 -59.73 27.25
C ALA A 264 -2.65 -58.36 27.13
N MET A 265 -2.13 -57.82 28.24
CA MET A 265 -1.35 -56.57 28.22
C MET A 265 -0.03 -56.71 27.45
N LEU A 266 0.64 -57.87 27.53
CA LEU A 266 1.88 -58.15 26.80
C LEU A 266 1.67 -58.33 25.29
N LYS A 267 0.50 -58.83 24.88
CA LYS A 267 0.10 -58.96 23.47
C LYS A 267 -0.33 -57.63 22.85
N GLU A 268 -0.56 -56.60 23.65
CA GLU A 268 -0.94 -55.28 23.16
C GLU A 268 0.25 -54.61 22.44
N ALA A 269 0.10 -54.31 21.15
CA ALA A 269 1.18 -53.77 20.34
C ALA A 269 1.66 -52.39 20.86
N THR A 270 2.98 -52.16 20.79
CA THR A 270 3.59 -50.84 20.98
C THR A 270 3.41 -49.99 19.73
N ASP A 271 2.85 -48.80 19.91
CA ASP A 271 2.57 -47.86 18.82
C ASP A 271 3.80 -46.98 18.52
N HIS A 272 4.76 -47.57 17.81
CA HIS A 272 5.93 -46.83 17.32
C HIS A 272 5.59 -45.91 16.13
N THR A 273 4.43 -46.10 15.50
CA THR A 273 4.02 -45.37 14.30
C THR A 273 3.60 -43.95 14.62
N SER A 274 2.95 -43.72 15.77
CA SER A 274 2.50 -42.39 16.20
C SER A 274 3.65 -41.39 16.39
N ALA A 275 4.79 -41.81 16.96
CA ALA A 275 5.96 -40.93 17.11
C ALA A 275 6.61 -40.59 15.75
N ALA A 276 6.67 -41.56 14.84
CA ALA A 276 7.13 -41.34 13.47
C ALA A 276 6.20 -40.37 12.72
N LEU A 277 4.88 -40.50 12.88
CA LEU A 277 3.89 -39.60 12.27
C LEU A 277 4.03 -38.16 12.78
N ILE A 278 4.27 -37.96 14.09
CA ILE A 278 4.55 -36.63 14.65
C ILE A 278 5.81 -36.03 14.01
N THR A 279 6.85 -36.85 13.82
CA THR A 279 8.10 -36.42 13.17
C THR A 279 7.85 -35.99 11.72
N THR A 280 7.07 -36.76 10.96
CA THR A 280 6.68 -36.40 9.59
C THR A 280 5.88 -35.10 9.55
N LYS A 281 4.87 -34.94 10.42
CA LYS A 281 4.10 -33.70 10.54
C LYS A 281 4.96 -32.47 10.86
N ALA A 282 5.98 -32.65 11.70
CA ALA A 282 6.93 -31.58 12.00
C ALA A 282 7.78 -31.20 10.78
N GLN A 283 8.20 -32.18 9.98
CA GLN A 283 8.96 -31.97 8.74
C GLN A 283 8.15 -31.31 7.62
N GLU A 284 6.82 -31.43 7.66
CA GLU A 284 5.90 -30.79 6.71
C GLU A 284 5.71 -29.28 6.97
N LYS A 285 5.93 -28.80 8.20
CA LYS A 285 5.86 -27.36 8.51
C LYS A 285 6.93 -26.58 7.76
N ARG A 286 6.51 -25.57 6.98
CA ARG A 286 7.43 -24.71 6.22
C ARG A 286 7.18 -23.24 6.50
N PHE A 287 8.27 -22.49 6.61
CA PHE A 287 8.23 -21.03 6.52
C PHE A 287 8.15 -20.63 5.05
N LYS A 288 7.20 -19.75 4.73
CA LYS A 288 7.05 -19.20 3.39
C LYS A 288 7.34 -17.72 3.41
N PRO A 289 8.44 -17.27 2.78
CA PRO A 289 8.72 -15.86 2.67
C PRO A 289 7.63 -15.18 1.84
N ALA A 290 7.23 -13.97 2.25
CA ALA A 290 6.32 -13.18 1.44
C ALA A 290 6.99 -12.81 0.10
N ILE A 291 6.30 -13.07 -1.01
CA ILE A 291 6.88 -12.94 -2.36
C ILE A 291 6.96 -11.47 -2.81
N ASP A 292 5.95 -10.66 -2.49
CA ASP A 292 5.94 -9.24 -2.86
C ASP A 292 4.95 -8.41 -2.01
N THR A 293 5.15 -8.38 -0.70
CA THR A 293 4.47 -7.42 0.18
C THR A 293 5.51 -6.60 0.92
N ARG A 294 5.39 -5.27 0.84
CA ARG A 294 6.47 -4.34 1.20
C ARG A 294 7.00 -4.44 2.65
N LEU A 295 6.33 -5.18 3.56
CA LEU A 295 6.68 -5.25 4.99
C LEU A 295 6.27 -6.57 5.67
N ASP A 296 5.80 -7.57 4.92
CA ASP A 296 5.48 -8.88 5.52
C ASP A 296 6.71 -9.79 5.38
N LEU A 297 7.01 -10.57 6.42
CA LEU A 297 8.12 -11.52 6.36
C LEU A 297 7.67 -12.85 5.79
N GLY A 298 6.40 -13.24 6.03
CA GLY A 298 5.90 -14.53 5.61
C GLY A 298 4.96 -15.18 6.61
N SER A 299 4.70 -16.46 6.42
CA SER A 299 3.85 -17.25 7.30
C SER A 299 4.40 -18.67 7.49
N ILE A 300 3.94 -19.33 8.53
CA ILE A 300 4.23 -20.75 8.81
C ILE A 300 2.97 -21.53 8.46
N SER A 301 3.08 -22.47 7.51
CA SER A 301 1.97 -23.29 7.05
C SER A 301 2.37 -24.76 6.90
N GLU A 302 1.40 -25.66 6.94
CA GLU A 302 1.59 -27.11 6.70
C GLU A 302 1.83 -27.41 5.22
N SER A 303 1.25 -26.60 4.33
CA SER A 303 1.34 -26.69 2.87
C SER A 303 0.86 -25.39 2.24
N ASP A 304 0.96 -25.19 0.91
CA ASP A 304 0.35 -24.02 0.24
C ASP A 304 -1.14 -23.97 0.57
N PRO A 305 -1.65 -22.83 1.07
CA PRO A 305 -3.07 -22.68 1.29
C PRO A 305 -3.77 -23.07 0.00
N MET A 306 -4.55 -24.15 0.06
CA MET A 306 -5.15 -24.72 -1.12
C MET A 306 -6.61 -24.98 -0.89
N LEU A 307 -7.33 -24.80 -1.98
CA LEU A 307 -8.68 -25.27 -2.14
C LEU A 307 -8.65 -26.49 -3.04
N GLN A 308 -9.29 -27.54 -2.57
CA GLN A 308 -9.46 -28.77 -3.32
C GLN A 308 -10.95 -29.06 -3.44
N VAL A 309 -11.44 -29.17 -4.68
CA VAL A 309 -12.78 -29.73 -4.92
C VAL A 309 -12.73 -31.20 -4.58
N ILE A 310 -13.45 -31.60 -3.53
CA ILE A 310 -13.50 -33.00 -3.07
C ILE A 310 -14.71 -33.73 -3.63
N GLN A 311 -15.76 -33.01 -4.02
CA GLN A 311 -16.96 -33.59 -4.60
C GLN A 311 -17.68 -32.59 -5.49
N CYS A 312 -18.18 -33.08 -6.63
CA CYS A 312 -19.10 -32.35 -7.51
C CYS A 312 -20.40 -33.14 -7.64
N VAL A 313 -21.54 -32.49 -7.41
CA VAL A 313 -22.88 -33.12 -7.41
C VAL A 313 -23.77 -32.42 -8.43
N ASP A 314 -24.40 -33.21 -9.30
CA ASP A 314 -25.44 -32.73 -10.20
C ASP A 314 -26.75 -32.50 -9.45
N LEU A 315 -27.26 -31.28 -9.60
CA LEU A 315 -28.53 -30.85 -9.05
C LEU A 315 -29.67 -31.15 -10.02
N ARG A 316 -30.85 -31.43 -9.47
CA ARG A 316 -32.05 -31.75 -10.28
C ARG A 316 -32.66 -30.56 -11.02
N GLY A 317 -32.31 -29.34 -10.60
CA GLY A 317 -32.82 -28.08 -11.13
C GLY A 317 -31.82 -26.95 -10.92
N SER A 318 -32.13 -25.77 -11.46
CA SER A 318 -31.24 -24.61 -11.34
C SER A 318 -31.36 -23.99 -9.94
N MET A 319 -30.25 -24.04 -9.20
CA MET A 319 -30.15 -23.55 -7.81
C MET A 319 -30.54 -22.08 -7.72
N SER A 320 -31.42 -21.76 -6.78
CA SER A 320 -31.87 -20.40 -6.51
C SER A 320 -31.36 -19.85 -5.17
N GLY A 321 -31.26 -20.72 -4.16
CA GLY A 321 -30.74 -20.41 -2.84
C GLY A 321 -30.07 -21.60 -2.19
N MET A 322 -29.11 -21.33 -1.31
CA MET A 322 -28.34 -22.35 -0.59
C MET A 322 -27.98 -21.87 0.81
N THR A 323 -28.07 -22.78 1.78
CA THR A 323 -27.69 -22.51 3.17
C THR A 323 -27.05 -23.74 3.80
N GLN A 324 -26.29 -23.55 4.87
CA GLN A 324 -25.71 -24.63 5.66
C GLN A 324 -26.83 -25.42 6.35
N TYR A 325 -26.74 -26.75 6.30
CA TYR A 325 -27.64 -27.65 7.04
C TYR A 325 -26.91 -28.40 8.16
N SER A 326 -25.64 -28.75 7.96
CA SER A 326 -24.72 -29.25 8.98
C SER A 326 -23.30 -28.89 8.58
N ASP A 327 -22.33 -29.27 9.41
CA ASP A 327 -20.90 -29.06 9.16
C ASP A 327 -20.39 -29.75 7.88
N ASP A 328 -21.18 -30.68 7.32
CA ASP A 328 -20.86 -31.45 6.12
C ASP A 328 -21.96 -31.41 5.03
N SER A 329 -23.03 -30.62 5.20
CA SER A 329 -24.15 -30.62 4.26
C SER A 329 -24.83 -29.26 4.04
N VAL A 330 -25.42 -29.12 2.86
CA VAL A 330 -26.18 -27.94 2.43
C VAL A 330 -27.63 -28.28 2.18
N ALA A 331 -28.50 -27.29 2.42
CA ALA A 331 -29.87 -27.27 1.93
C ALA A 331 -29.98 -26.35 0.72
N ILE A 332 -30.61 -26.83 -0.35
CA ILE A 332 -30.70 -26.14 -1.64
C ILE A 332 -32.16 -25.98 -2.07
N GLY A 333 -32.54 -24.75 -2.43
CA GLY A 333 -33.77 -24.41 -3.12
C GLY A 333 -33.56 -24.20 -4.62
N PHE A 334 -34.63 -24.39 -5.41
CA PHE A 334 -34.59 -24.37 -6.87
C PHE A 334 -35.52 -23.32 -7.47
N SER A 335 -35.15 -22.80 -8.63
CA SER A 335 -35.95 -21.81 -9.37
C SER A 335 -36.99 -22.44 -10.29
N ASP A 336 -36.71 -23.63 -10.81
CA ASP A 336 -37.47 -24.35 -11.83
C ASP A 336 -38.21 -25.59 -11.29
N THR A 337 -37.94 -26.00 -10.04
CA THR A 337 -38.57 -27.16 -9.41
C THR A 337 -38.98 -26.87 -7.96
N HIS A 338 -39.94 -27.63 -7.42
CA HIS A 338 -40.44 -27.47 -6.06
C HIS A 338 -39.63 -28.29 -5.05
N GLY A 339 -39.65 -27.88 -3.78
CA GLY A 339 -39.00 -28.57 -2.67
C GLY A 339 -37.55 -28.15 -2.41
N ILE A 340 -36.95 -28.77 -1.39
CA ILE A 340 -35.59 -28.49 -0.90
C ILE A 340 -34.81 -29.81 -0.87
N ASP A 341 -33.61 -29.81 -1.42
CA ASP A 341 -32.70 -30.95 -1.34
C ASP A 341 -31.66 -30.71 -0.26
N ILE A 342 -31.41 -31.72 0.57
CA ILE A 342 -30.29 -31.78 1.51
C ILE A 342 -29.22 -32.68 0.90
N ILE A 343 -28.02 -32.14 0.73
CA ILE A 343 -26.91 -32.82 0.06
C ILE A 343 -25.68 -32.71 0.96
N ASN A 344 -25.04 -33.84 1.28
CA ASN A 344 -23.81 -33.86 2.06
C ASN A 344 -22.55 -33.94 1.18
N SER A 345 -21.39 -33.77 1.80
CA SER A 345 -20.08 -33.78 1.15
C SER A 345 -19.72 -35.11 0.48
N ALA A 346 -20.35 -36.22 0.89
CA ALA A 346 -20.26 -37.52 0.22
C ALA A 346 -21.17 -37.63 -1.03
N GLY A 347 -21.94 -36.60 -1.36
CA GLY A 347 -22.90 -36.57 -2.48
C GLY A 347 -24.22 -37.28 -2.21
N LYS A 348 -24.49 -37.71 -0.97
CA LYS A 348 -25.77 -38.30 -0.59
C LYS A 348 -26.83 -37.21 -0.57
N LYS A 349 -27.90 -37.40 -1.35
CA LYS A 349 -29.03 -36.47 -1.47
C LYS A 349 -30.32 -37.05 -0.93
N HIS A 350 -31.11 -36.23 -0.25
CA HIS A 350 -32.49 -36.53 0.13
C HIS A 350 -33.34 -35.26 0.14
N GLN A 351 -34.66 -35.40 0.04
CA GLN A 351 -35.59 -34.27 0.10
C GLN A 351 -35.93 -33.91 1.53
N TYR A 352 -36.05 -32.62 1.82
CA TYR A 352 -36.56 -32.14 3.09
C TYR A 352 -38.08 -32.31 3.15
N ALA A 353 -38.57 -33.14 4.10
CA ALA A 353 -39.96 -33.59 4.14
C ALA A 353 -40.94 -32.60 4.80
N ASN A 354 -40.46 -31.67 5.61
CA ASN A 354 -41.31 -30.85 6.49
C ASN A 354 -41.78 -29.55 5.84
N ILE A 355 -41.99 -29.56 4.52
CA ILE A 355 -42.55 -28.44 3.76
C ILE A 355 -43.58 -28.96 2.75
N PRO A 356 -44.54 -28.13 2.31
CA PRO A 356 -45.48 -28.53 1.26
C PRO A 356 -44.75 -28.90 -0.04
N SER A 357 -45.12 -30.02 -0.66
CA SER A 357 -44.44 -30.55 -1.85
C SER A 357 -44.54 -29.65 -3.09
N SER A 358 -45.52 -28.75 -3.16
CA SER A 358 -45.70 -27.75 -4.22
C SER A 358 -45.06 -26.39 -3.90
N MET A 359 -44.33 -26.27 -2.80
CA MET A 359 -43.75 -25.00 -2.37
C MET A 359 -42.55 -24.61 -3.24
N LYS A 360 -42.55 -23.35 -3.71
CA LYS A 360 -41.39 -22.74 -4.37
C LYS A 360 -40.41 -22.23 -3.32
N CYS A 361 -39.11 -22.42 -3.56
CA CYS A 361 -38.05 -22.02 -2.62
C CYS A 361 -36.96 -21.25 -3.39
N TYR A 362 -37.09 -19.92 -3.42
CA TYR A 362 -36.13 -19.04 -4.10
C TYR A 362 -34.95 -18.63 -3.22
N ASP A 363 -35.12 -18.73 -1.92
CA ASP A 363 -34.03 -18.71 -0.94
C ASP A 363 -34.51 -19.32 0.38
N LEU A 364 -33.56 -19.69 1.24
CA LEU A 364 -33.85 -20.36 2.51
C LEU A 364 -32.74 -20.18 3.53
N VAL A 365 -33.10 -20.26 4.81
CA VAL A 365 -32.14 -20.34 5.91
C VAL A 365 -32.73 -21.15 7.08
N PHE A 366 -31.91 -22.01 7.69
CA PHE A 366 -32.26 -22.75 8.90
C PHE A 366 -31.79 -22.00 10.15
N GLN A 367 -32.65 -21.89 11.15
CA GLN A 367 -32.32 -21.37 12.48
C GLN A 367 -31.67 -22.47 13.35
N GLN A 368 -31.08 -22.11 14.49
CA GLN A 368 -30.44 -23.06 15.41
C GLN A 368 -31.45 -24.10 15.92
N ASP A 369 -32.70 -23.70 16.16
CA ASP A 369 -33.78 -24.61 16.59
C ASP A 369 -34.34 -25.50 15.45
N ARG A 370 -33.72 -25.47 14.26
CA ARG A 370 -34.16 -26.12 13.02
C ARG A 370 -35.47 -25.58 12.42
N SER A 371 -35.98 -24.45 12.91
CA SER A 371 -37.01 -23.69 12.19
C SER A 371 -36.45 -23.23 10.84
N LEU A 372 -37.29 -23.21 9.83
CA LEU A 372 -36.90 -22.96 8.44
C LEU A 372 -37.60 -21.71 7.94
N CYS A 373 -36.82 -20.70 7.54
CA CYS A 373 -37.31 -19.50 6.89
C CYS A 373 -37.11 -19.63 5.38
N ILE A 374 -38.18 -19.42 4.60
CA ILE A 374 -38.18 -19.63 3.14
C ILE A 374 -38.72 -18.38 2.43
N SER A 375 -38.04 -17.99 1.36
CA SER A 375 -38.52 -16.99 0.41
C SER A 375 -39.33 -17.66 -0.70
N THR A 376 -40.61 -17.29 -0.79
CA THR A 376 -41.55 -17.76 -1.82
C THR A 376 -41.82 -16.72 -2.90
N GLY A 377 -41.24 -15.52 -2.78
CA GLY A 377 -41.50 -14.41 -3.70
C GLY A 377 -40.68 -13.15 -3.41
N SER A 378 -41.17 -12.00 -3.88
CA SER A 378 -40.51 -10.69 -3.70
C SER A 378 -41.00 -9.89 -2.49
N THR A 379 -42.05 -10.37 -1.80
CA THR A 379 -42.73 -9.61 -0.73
C THR A 379 -42.85 -10.38 0.58
N GLU A 380 -42.79 -11.71 0.53
CA GLU A 380 -43.08 -12.56 1.66
C GLU A 380 -41.97 -13.59 1.88
N ALA A 381 -41.62 -13.77 3.15
CA ALA A 381 -40.91 -14.94 3.62
C ALA A 381 -41.77 -15.65 4.68
N HIS A 382 -41.71 -16.97 4.73
CA HIS A 382 -42.48 -17.78 5.67
C HIS A 382 -41.56 -18.56 6.59
N VAL A 383 -41.88 -18.55 7.88
CA VAL A 383 -41.14 -19.31 8.90
C VAL A 383 -41.94 -20.57 9.25
N TYR A 384 -41.30 -21.73 9.20
CA TYR A 384 -41.86 -23.02 9.55
C TYR A 384 -41.14 -23.59 10.76
N SER A 385 -41.88 -24.19 11.69
CA SER A 385 -41.33 -25.00 12.77
C SER A 385 -40.64 -26.24 12.20
N PRO A 386 -39.76 -26.91 12.97
CA PRO A 386 -39.11 -28.16 12.55
C PRO A 386 -40.09 -29.25 12.13
N ASN A 387 -41.30 -29.27 12.70
CA ASN A 387 -42.37 -30.22 12.37
C ASN A 387 -43.19 -29.84 11.11
N GLY A 388 -42.81 -28.77 10.41
CA GLY A 388 -43.47 -28.31 9.19
C GLY A 388 -44.71 -27.42 9.38
N SER A 389 -45.06 -27.09 10.62
CA SER A 389 -46.13 -26.11 10.90
C SER A 389 -45.67 -24.69 10.59
N LYS A 390 -46.48 -23.90 9.88
CA LYS A 390 -46.18 -22.49 9.59
C LYS A 390 -46.30 -21.65 10.88
N LYS A 391 -45.20 -21.02 11.31
CA LYS A 391 -45.14 -20.14 12.51
C LYS A 391 -45.59 -18.72 12.21
N SER A 392 -45.01 -18.11 11.18
CA SER A 392 -45.20 -16.69 10.88
C SER A 392 -44.99 -16.38 9.39
N THR A 393 -45.38 -15.17 8.98
CA THR A 393 -45.09 -14.61 7.66
C THR A 393 -44.47 -13.25 7.82
N ILE A 394 -43.28 -13.06 7.25
CA ILE A 394 -42.54 -11.81 7.25
C ILE A 394 -42.93 -11.04 5.99
N GLN A 395 -43.48 -9.86 6.17
CA GLN A 395 -43.85 -8.96 5.07
C GLN A 395 -42.74 -7.93 4.85
N VAL A 396 -42.23 -7.87 3.62
CA VAL A 396 -41.22 -6.89 3.20
C VAL A 396 -41.77 -6.10 2.03
N LYS A 397 -41.55 -4.79 2.02
CA LYS A 397 -42.04 -3.92 0.94
C LYS A 397 -41.45 -4.36 -0.42
N SER A 398 -42.33 -4.62 -1.37
CA SER A 398 -42.00 -4.95 -2.77
C SER A 398 -41.45 -3.74 -3.50
N TYR A 399 -40.39 -3.91 -4.28
CA TYR A 399 -39.89 -2.87 -5.17
C TYR A 399 -39.44 -3.41 -6.55
N GLY A 400 -40.00 -4.55 -6.99
CA GLY A 400 -39.73 -5.12 -8.31
C GLY A 400 -39.95 -6.64 -8.36
N TYR A 401 -39.42 -7.26 -9.41
CA TYR A 401 -39.54 -8.70 -9.70
C TYR A 401 -38.49 -9.58 -9.00
N ASN A 402 -37.63 -9.00 -8.15
CA ASN A 402 -36.54 -9.74 -7.52
C ASN A 402 -37.00 -10.46 -6.25
N TYR A 403 -36.61 -11.73 -6.11
CA TYR A 403 -36.92 -12.54 -4.93
C TYR A 403 -36.14 -12.11 -3.68
N LEU A 404 -36.75 -12.28 -2.51
CA LEU A 404 -36.09 -11.99 -1.24
C LEU A 404 -34.93 -12.95 -1.03
N LYS A 405 -33.81 -12.41 -0.53
CA LYS A 405 -32.62 -13.18 -0.17
C LYS A 405 -32.44 -13.21 1.33
N LEU A 406 -32.20 -14.41 1.86
CA LEU A 406 -32.31 -14.75 3.27
C LEU A 406 -30.97 -15.20 3.81
N ASN A 407 -30.66 -14.79 5.04
CA ASN A 407 -29.62 -15.39 5.86
C ASN A 407 -29.98 -15.20 7.34
N LYS A 408 -29.12 -15.62 8.25
CA LYS A 408 -29.27 -15.39 9.68
C LYS A 408 -27.99 -14.84 10.30
N SER A 409 -28.13 -14.18 11.44
CA SER A 409 -26.99 -13.86 12.29
C SER A 409 -26.65 -15.03 13.23
N PRO A 410 -25.44 -15.04 13.84
CA PRO A 410 -25.10 -16.01 14.88
C PRO A 410 -26.04 -15.96 16.11
N SER A 411 -26.75 -14.86 16.31
CA SER A 411 -27.81 -14.71 17.32
C SER A 411 -29.22 -15.00 16.78
N ASP A 412 -29.31 -15.73 15.67
CA ASP A 412 -30.56 -16.19 15.03
C ASP A 412 -31.54 -15.09 14.56
N GLU A 413 -31.05 -13.86 14.37
CA GLU A 413 -31.83 -12.81 13.70
C GLU A 413 -31.97 -13.14 12.21
N ILE A 414 -33.16 -12.92 11.64
CA ILE A 414 -33.42 -13.18 10.23
C ILE A 414 -33.01 -11.95 9.40
N LEU A 415 -32.08 -12.14 8.48
CA LEU A 415 -31.56 -11.12 7.58
C LEU A 415 -32.25 -11.24 6.22
N ILE A 416 -32.80 -10.14 5.70
CA ILE A 416 -33.49 -10.12 4.41
C ILE A 416 -32.96 -8.99 3.53
N ALA A 417 -32.55 -9.33 2.30
CA ALA A 417 -32.29 -8.39 1.21
C ALA A 417 -33.42 -8.43 0.19
N ASN A 418 -33.86 -7.27 -0.28
CA ASN A 418 -34.88 -7.13 -1.31
C ASN A 418 -34.35 -6.45 -2.59
N SER A 419 -33.05 -6.60 -2.89
CA SER A 419 -32.46 -6.05 -4.12
C SER A 419 -32.54 -4.53 -4.20
N LYS A 420 -32.45 -3.87 -3.05
CA LYS A 420 -32.29 -2.42 -2.93
C LYS A 420 -31.08 -2.13 -2.06
N LYS A 421 -30.86 -0.85 -1.81
CA LYS A 421 -29.82 -0.35 -0.91
C LYS A 421 -30.10 -0.62 0.57
N LYS A 422 -30.73 -1.75 0.92
CA LYS A 422 -31.23 -2.03 2.28
C LYS A 422 -31.12 -3.50 2.64
N VAL A 423 -30.79 -3.74 3.92
CA VAL A 423 -30.90 -5.02 4.60
C VAL A 423 -31.87 -4.86 5.77
N TYR A 424 -32.87 -5.74 5.86
CA TYR A 424 -33.82 -5.81 6.96
C TYR A 424 -33.38 -6.88 7.96
N ILE A 425 -33.34 -6.53 9.24
CA ILE A 425 -32.94 -7.43 10.33
C ILE A 425 -34.16 -7.61 11.24
N PHE A 426 -34.76 -8.78 11.18
CA PHE A 426 -35.87 -9.19 12.03
C PHE A 426 -35.35 -9.99 13.23
N ASP A 427 -36.15 -10.10 14.28
CA ASP A 427 -35.89 -11.08 15.32
C ASP A 427 -35.98 -12.53 14.78
N GLN A 428 -35.72 -13.50 15.65
CA GLN A 428 -35.80 -14.92 15.30
C GLN A 428 -37.21 -15.39 14.92
N THR A 429 -38.27 -14.66 15.27
CA THR A 429 -39.64 -15.05 14.92
C THR A 429 -40.10 -14.45 13.59
N GLY A 430 -39.33 -13.52 13.05
CA GLY A 430 -39.68 -12.72 11.88
C GLY A 430 -40.48 -11.45 12.21
N SER A 431 -40.71 -11.14 13.49
CA SER A 431 -41.39 -9.94 13.97
C SER A 431 -41.07 -9.68 15.46
N PRO A 432 -40.62 -8.48 15.86
CA PRO A 432 -40.61 -7.25 15.07
C PRO A 432 -39.38 -7.09 14.19
N LEU A 433 -39.45 -6.16 13.24
CA LEU A 433 -38.27 -5.62 12.56
C LEU A 433 -37.39 -4.88 13.59
N LYS A 434 -36.17 -5.35 13.82
CA LYS A 434 -35.25 -4.77 14.80
C LYS A 434 -34.46 -3.61 14.21
N HIS A 435 -33.88 -3.81 13.02
CA HIS A 435 -33.05 -2.80 12.37
C HIS A 435 -33.23 -2.83 10.84
N THR A 436 -32.94 -1.68 10.21
CA THR A 436 -32.73 -1.59 8.76
C THR A 436 -31.36 -0.97 8.54
N VAL A 437 -30.49 -1.66 7.80
CA VAL A 437 -29.16 -1.16 7.44
C VAL A 437 -29.21 -0.66 6.01
N GLN A 438 -28.80 0.60 5.80
CA GLN A 438 -28.69 1.21 4.49
C GLN A 438 -27.34 0.84 3.86
N THR A 439 -27.34 0.25 2.68
CA THR A 439 -26.12 -0.11 1.93
C THR A 439 -25.74 0.97 0.92
N THR A 440 -24.48 1.01 0.54
CA THR A 440 -23.90 2.05 -0.33
C THR A 440 -23.97 1.67 -1.82
N HIS A 441 -23.83 0.38 -2.15
CA HIS A 441 -23.94 -0.13 -3.52
C HIS A 441 -25.41 -0.18 -4.00
N ASN A 442 -25.63 -0.24 -5.32
CA ASN A 442 -26.97 -0.10 -5.92
C ASN A 442 -27.92 -1.27 -5.63
N GLU A 443 -27.38 -2.48 -5.52
CA GLU A 443 -28.14 -3.71 -5.35
C GLU A 443 -27.49 -4.55 -4.25
N THR A 444 -28.27 -4.89 -3.22
CA THR A 444 -27.85 -5.82 -2.15
C THR A 444 -28.55 -7.15 -2.36
N ARG A 445 -27.78 -8.24 -2.47
CA ARG A 445 -28.33 -9.58 -2.75
C ARG A 445 -27.98 -10.56 -1.65
N GLN A 446 -26.76 -11.08 -1.63
CA GLN A 446 -26.33 -11.96 -0.56
C GLN A 446 -25.91 -11.14 0.64
N ILE A 447 -26.28 -11.65 1.82
CA ILE A 447 -26.01 -11.02 3.10
C ILE A 447 -25.48 -12.09 4.03
N SER A 448 -24.59 -11.72 4.92
CA SER A 448 -24.15 -12.52 6.07
C SER A 448 -23.91 -11.57 7.24
N ALA A 449 -23.94 -12.09 8.46
CA ALA A 449 -23.64 -11.31 9.65
C ALA A 449 -22.59 -11.99 10.52
N THR A 450 -21.74 -11.17 11.11
CA THR A 450 -20.71 -11.60 12.07
C THR A 450 -21.30 -11.76 13.46
N ARG A 451 -20.57 -12.43 14.36
CA ARG A 451 -20.89 -12.54 15.80
C ARG A 451 -20.98 -11.19 16.50
N TRP A 452 -20.25 -10.21 16.00
CA TRP A 452 -20.24 -8.83 16.51
C TRP A 452 -21.31 -7.94 15.88
N GLY A 453 -22.16 -8.49 15.01
CA GLY A 453 -23.30 -7.78 14.42
C GLY A 453 -22.96 -6.88 13.24
N LEU A 454 -21.75 -6.96 12.70
CA LEU A 454 -21.41 -6.40 11.38
C LEU A 454 -22.09 -7.19 10.27
N ILE A 455 -22.50 -6.49 9.22
CA ILE A 455 -23.20 -7.04 8.07
C ILE A 455 -22.28 -7.04 6.86
N VAL A 456 -21.99 -8.21 6.32
CA VAL A 456 -21.26 -8.37 5.06
C VAL A 456 -22.26 -8.58 3.94
N THR A 457 -22.14 -7.82 2.87
CA THR A 457 -23.05 -7.93 1.72
C THR A 457 -22.29 -8.12 0.43
N SER A 458 -22.93 -8.79 -0.52
CA SER A 458 -22.50 -8.86 -1.91
C SER A 458 -23.61 -8.37 -2.85
N SER A 459 -23.21 -7.64 -3.89
CA SER A 459 -24.08 -7.26 -5.00
C SER A 459 -24.19 -8.34 -6.10
N CYS A 460 -23.33 -9.37 -6.04
CA CYS A 460 -23.32 -10.52 -6.95
C CYS A 460 -23.26 -10.08 -8.43
N CYS A 461 -23.94 -10.79 -9.33
CA CYS A 461 -23.98 -10.51 -10.77
C CYS A 461 -24.85 -9.32 -11.21
N TYR A 462 -25.48 -8.59 -10.29
CA TYR A 462 -26.45 -7.54 -10.62
C TYR A 462 -25.84 -6.13 -10.69
N THR A 463 -24.56 -5.98 -10.38
CA THR A 463 -23.80 -4.74 -10.59
C THR A 463 -22.51 -5.04 -11.33
N ASN A 464 -22.08 -4.10 -12.18
CA ASN A 464 -20.77 -4.12 -12.81
C ASN A 464 -20.08 -2.76 -12.54
N PRO A 465 -19.03 -2.72 -11.70
CA PRO A 465 -18.38 -3.86 -11.04
C PRO A 465 -19.24 -4.50 -9.93
N SER A 466 -18.99 -5.79 -9.66
CA SER A 466 -19.56 -6.50 -8.50
C SER A 466 -18.83 -6.06 -7.22
N VAL A 467 -19.55 -5.96 -6.11
CA VAL A 467 -19.07 -5.29 -4.89
C VAL A 467 -19.35 -6.12 -3.65
N VAL A 468 -18.35 -6.25 -2.78
CA VAL A 468 -18.50 -6.76 -1.41
C VAL A 468 -18.16 -5.65 -0.42
N ALA A 469 -19.00 -5.45 0.58
CA ALA A 469 -18.81 -4.39 1.58
C ALA A 469 -19.32 -4.81 2.95
N VAL A 470 -18.69 -4.25 3.99
CA VAL A 470 -19.04 -4.48 5.40
C VAL A 470 -19.65 -3.21 5.97
N TYR A 471 -20.72 -3.40 6.75
CA TYR A 471 -21.50 -2.34 7.38
C TYR A 471 -21.65 -2.61 8.87
N ASP A 472 -21.67 -1.56 9.68
CA ASP A 472 -22.21 -1.66 11.04
C ASP A 472 -23.73 -1.43 11.06
N ARG A 473 -24.34 -1.59 12.23
CA ARG A 473 -25.78 -1.31 12.43
C ARG A 473 -26.11 0.18 12.44
N GLY A 474 -25.11 1.05 12.54
CA GLY A 474 -25.22 2.51 12.52
C GLY A 474 -25.15 3.13 11.12
N TRP A 475 -25.16 2.30 10.07
CA TRP A 475 -25.09 2.70 8.65
C TRP A 475 -23.72 3.17 8.18
N ASN A 476 -22.67 2.95 8.97
CA ASN A 476 -21.31 3.18 8.51
C ASN A 476 -20.87 2.00 7.62
N ALA A 477 -20.08 2.31 6.60
CA ALA A 477 -19.55 1.35 5.65
C ALA A 477 -18.03 1.47 5.58
N GLY A 478 -17.35 0.34 5.50
CA GLY A 478 -15.92 0.31 5.19
C GLY A 478 -15.65 0.41 3.69
N LYS A 479 -14.37 0.32 3.33
CA LYS A 479 -13.92 0.27 1.94
C LYS A 479 -14.43 -1.01 1.28
N SER A 480 -15.23 -0.84 0.24
CA SER A 480 -15.76 -1.95 -0.54
C SER A 480 -14.70 -2.61 -1.42
N LEU A 481 -14.71 -3.94 -1.49
CA LEU A 481 -14.02 -4.70 -2.54
C LEU A 481 -14.79 -4.57 -3.84
N GLN A 482 -14.09 -4.30 -4.95
CA GLN A 482 -14.68 -4.20 -6.28
C GLN A 482 -14.02 -5.21 -7.21
N ALA A 483 -14.83 -5.99 -7.91
CA ALA A 483 -14.35 -6.93 -8.91
C ALA A 483 -13.93 -6.21 -10.22
N PRO A 484 -13.00 -6.79 -10.98
CA PRO A 484 -12.80 -6.45 -12.38
C PRO A 484 -14.09 -6.60 -13.20
N SER A 485 -14.15 -5.94 -14.35
CA SER A 485 -15.33 -6.04 -15.22
C SER A 485 -15.53 -7.47 -15.73
N GLY A 486 -16.76 -7.98 -15.64
CA GLY A 486 -17.10 -9.35 -16.01
C GLY A 486 -16.81 -10.41 -14.94
N VAL A 487 -16.34 -10.00 -13.75
CA VAL A 487 -16.14 -10.88 -12.60
C VAL A 487 -17.18 -10.54 -11.51
N HIS A 488 -17.73 -11.57 -10.88
CA HIS A 488 -18.78 -11.44 -9.86
C HIS A 488 -18.30 -11.95 -8.50
N LEU A 489 -18.59 -11.21 -7.43
CA LEU A 489 -18.16 -11.54 -6.08
C LEU A 489 -19.28 -12.23 -5.29
N TYR A 490 -18.94 -13.29 -4.57
CA TYR A 490 -19.84 -14.03 -3.68
C TYR A 490 -19.16 -14.23 -2.34
N ALA A 491 -19.82 -13.83 -1.26
CA ALA A 491 -19.20 -13.81 0.07
C ALA A 491 -19.87 -14.84 1.00
N ALA A 492 -19.04 -15.51 1.81
CA ALA A 492 -19.48 -16.40 2.87
C ALA A 492 -18.68 -16.10 4.15
N LEU A 493 -19.33 -16.29 5.30
CA LEU A 493 -18.69 -16.19 6.60
C LEU A 493 -18.68 -17.56 7.27
N ASP A 494 -17.62 -17.82 8.03
CA ASP A 494 -17.57 -18.96 8.93
C ASP A 494 -17.84 -18.56 10.39
N GLU A 495 -17.80 -19.56 11.27
CA GLU A 495 -18.06 -19.40 12.69
C GLU A 495 -17.01 -18.54 13.43
N GLN A 496 -15.86 -18.27 12.81
CA GLN A 496 -14.81 -17.41 13.34
C GLN A 496 -14.85 -15.98 12.77
N ASP A 497 -15.91 -15.61 12.05
CA ASP A 497 -16.06 -14.33 11.32
C ASP A 497 -15.02 -14.13 10.19
N ARG A 498 -14.39 -15.20 9.71
CA ARG A 498 -13.52 -15.10 8.54
C ARG A 498 -14.37 -14.98 7.27
N VAL A 499 -13.99 -14.07 6.38
CA VAL A 499 -14.78 -13.74 5.19
C VAL A 499 -14.13 -14.36 3.97
N TYR A 500 -14.79 -15.36 3.38
CA TYR A 500 -14.39 -15.93 2.10
C TYR A 500 -15.11 -15.16 0.98
N VAL A 501 -14.36 -14.70 -0.02
CA VAL A 501 -14.92 -14.03 -1.21
C VAL A 501 -14.50 -14.78 -2.45
N ALA A 502 -15.45 -15.43 -3.11
CA ALA A 502 -15.28 -16.05 -4.42
C ALA A 502 -15.43 -14.98 -5.52
N SER A 503 -14.39 -14.82 -6.33
CA SER A 503 -14.36 -14.06 -7.57
C SER A 503 -14.64 -15.02 -8.73
N VAL A 504 -15.82 -14.91 -9.33
CA VAL A 504 -16.30 -15.82 -10.38
C VAL A 504 -16.21 -15.14 -11.74
N ASP A 505 -15.35 -15.67 -12.61
CA ASP A 505 -15.29 -15.30 -14.02
C ASP A 505 -16.13 -16.30 -14.82
N GLY A 506 -17.38 -15.94 -15.10
CA GLY A 506 -18.32 -16.81 -15.82
C GLY A 506 -17.91 -17.12 -17.26
N LYS A 507 -17.09 -16.27 -17.90
CA LYS A 507 -16.67 -16.49 -19.29
C LYS A 507 -15.58 -17.56 -19.39
N ASN A 508 -14.64 -17.52 -18.44
CA ASN A 508 -13.50 -18.43 -18.42
C ASN A 508 -13.70 -19.66 -17.53
N GLY A 509 -14.80 -19.71 -16.76
CA GLY A 509 -15.07 -20.81 -15.83
C GLY A 509 -14.10 -20.86 -14.65
N ASN A 510 -13.47 -19.73 -14.33
CA ASN A 510 -12.45 -19.62 -13.29
C ASN A 510 -13.06 -19.02 -12.03
N VAL A 511 -12.84 -19.69 -10.90
CA VAL A 511 -13.24 -19.20 -9.57
C VAL A 511 -11.98 -19.04 -8.72
N VAL A 512 -11.71 -17.81 -8.27
CA VAL A 512 -10.63 -17.51 -7.33
C VAL A 512 -11.25 -17.09 -6.01
N ILE A 513 -10.97 -17.85 -4.96
CA ILE A 513 -11.45 -17.52 -3.61
C ILE A 513 -10.32 -16.87 -2.84
N ARG A 514 -10.64 -15.79 -2.13
CA ARG A 514 -9.74 -15.09 -1.22
C ARG A 514 -10.34 -15.08 0.17
N LEU A 515 -9.48 -15.24 1.18
CA LEU A 515 -9.82 -15.16 2.59
C LEU A 515 -9.44 -13.78 3.12
N TYR A 516 -10.37 -13.15 3.82
CA TYR A 516 -10.20 -11.85 4.44
C TYR A 516 -10.45 -11.93 5.95
N ASP A 517 -9.63 -11.23 6.72
CA ASP A 517 -9.92 -10.89 8.11
C ASP A 517 -10.62 -9.52 8.14
N LEU A 518 -11.47 -9.31 9.16
CA LEU A 518 -12.12 -8.02 9.40
C LEU A 518 -11.20 -7.11 10.22
N ASP A 519 -10.89 -5.93 9.69
CA ASP A 519 -10.18 -4.84 10.38
C ASP A 519 -11.16 -3.66 10.56
N GLY A 520 -11.95 -3.73 11.64
CA GLY A 520 -13.11 -2.85 11.80
C GLY A 520 -14.17 -3.10 10.73
N LEU A 521 -14.38 -2.13 9.84
CA LEU A 521 -15.28 -2.25 8.68
C LEU A 521 -14.55 -2.59 7.38
N ASP A 522 -13.23 -2.67 7.40
CA ASP A 522 -12.44 -2.96 6.20
C ASP A 522 -12.12 -4.45 6.10
N LEU A 523 -12.07 -4.95 4.85
CA LEU A 523 -11.66 -6.32 4.55
C LEU A 523 -10.16 -6.33 4.26
N LYS A 524 -9.38 -6.99 5.11
CA LYS A 524 -7.94 -7.14 4.96
C LYS A 524 -7.64 -8.53 4.40
N GLU A 525 -7.07 -8.57 3.21
CA GLU A 525 -6.73 -9.82 2.55
C GLU A 525 -5.70 -10.59 3.39
N ARG A 526 -6.00 -11.87 3.62
CA ARG A 526 -5.16 -12.78 4.38
C ARG A 526 -4.48 -13.80 3.46
N VAL A 527 -5.25 -14.40 2.56
CA VAL A 527 -4.78 -15.45 1.64
C VAL A 527 -5.56 -15.37 0.34
N GLU A 528 -4.84 -15.49 -0.78
CA GLU A 528 -5.41 -15.88 -2.07
C GLU A 528 -5.13 -17.36 -2.31
N PHE A 529 -6.17 -18.15 -2.57
CA PHE A 529 -6.04 -19.58 -2.85
C PHE A 529 -5.79 -19.85 -4.34
N ASN A 530 -5.40 -21.08 -4.67
CA ASN A 530 -5.33 -21.54 -6.06
C ASN A 530 -6.68 -21.37 -6.79
N ALA A 531 -6.63 -20.98 -8.06
CA ALA A 531 -7.80 -20.90 -8.91
C ALA A 531 -8.44 -22.29 -9.07
N LEU A 532 -9.77 -22.34 -9.02
CA LEU A 532 -10.56 -23.53 -9.26
C LEU A 532 -11.23 -23.39 -10.64
N THR A 533 -10.99 -24.36 -11.52
CA THR A 533 -11.73 -24.47 -12.77
C THR A 533 -13.02 -25.22 -12.51
N MET A 534 -14.16 -24.56 -12.73
CA MET A 534 -15.48 -25.09 -12.44
C MET A 534 -16.42 -24.87 -13.63
N THR A 535 -17.41 -25.75 -13.78
CA THR A 535 -18.50 -25.51 -14.73
C THR A 535 -19.42 -24.44 -14.15
N ILE A 536 -19.37 -23.24 -14.74
CA ILE A 536 -20.23 -22.10 -14.40
C ILE A 536 -21.32 -22.00 -15.47
N GLY A 537 -22.54 -22.43 -15.13
CA GLY A 537 -23.69 -22.44 -16.05
C GLY A 537 -24.57 -21.19 -16.01
N SER A 538 -24.33 -20.31 -15.03
CA SER A 538 -25.10 -19.09 -14.79
C SER A 538 -24.21 -18.07 -14.06
N ASP A 539 -24.48 -16.78 -14.24
CA ASP A 539 -23.79 -15.76 -13.46
C ASP A 539 -24.21 -15.81 -11.99
N TRP A 540 -25.37 -16.40 -11.65
CA TRP A 540 -25.87 -16.55 -10.29
C TRP A 540 -25.24 -17.74 -9.56
N CYS A 541 -24.49 -17.46 -8.49
CA CYS A 541 -23.80 -18.45 -7.67
C CYS A 541 -24.11 -18.27 -6.18
N TYR A 542 -23.84 -19.30 -5.38
CA TYR A 542 -23.78 -19.21 -3.91
C TYR A 542 -22.46 -19.77 -3.40
N LEU A 543 -21.94 -19.10 -2.37
CA LEU A 543 -20.86 -19.61 -1.53
C LEU A 543 -21.39 -19.71 -0.11
N VAL A 544 -21.15 -20.82 0.56
CA VAL A 544 -21.53 -21.05 1.96
C VAL A 544 -20.35 -21.72 2.67
N SER A 545 -20.05 -21.27 3.89
CA SER A 545 -19.12 -21.99 4.77
C SER A 545 -19.89 -23.04 5.55
N LEU A 546 -19.44 -24.29 5.50
CA LEU A 546 -20.03 -25.38 6.28
C LEU A 546 -19.27 -25.59 7.59
N SER A 547 -17.96 -25.41 7.54
CA SER A 547 -17.07 -25.51 8.68
C SER A 547 -15.84 -24.63 8.41
N PRO A 548 -14.93 -24.49 9.38
CA PRO A 548 -13.68 -23.76 9.18
C PRO A 548 -12.78 -24.33 8.08
N ASP A 549 -12.99 -25.59 7.69
CA ASP A 549 -12.22 -26.37 6.72
C ASP A 549 -13.02 -26.83 5.49
N MET A 550 -14.29 -26.43 5.36
CA MET A 550 -15.15 -26.84 4.24
C MET A 550 -16.07 -25.72 3.76
N LEU A 551 -16.03 -25.47 2.44
CA LEU A 551 -16.93 -24.58 1.72
C LEU A 551 -17.82 -25.38 0.78
N ALA A 552 -19.01 -24.85 0.51
CA ALA A 552 -19.88 -25.29 -0.56
C ALA A 552 -20.08 -24.15 -1.56
N PHE A 553 -19.87 -24.44 -2.84
CA PHE A 553 -20.11 -23.52 -3.95
C PHE A 553 -21.13 -24.12 -4.91
N ALA A 554 -22.17 -23.38 -5.24
CA ALA A 554 -23.19 -23.83 -6.19
C ALA A 554 -23.40 -22.80 -7.29
N CYS A 555 -23.54 -23.27 -8.52
CA CYS A 555 -23.82 -22.47 -9.70
C CYS A 555 -24.70 -23.28 -10.66
N ASP A 556 -25.81 -22.69 -11.09
CA ASP A 556 -26.82 -23.35 -11.93
C ASP A 556 -27.19 -24.76 -11.41
N LYS A 557 -26.83 -25.83 -12.14
CA LYS A 557 -27.14 -27.22 -11.80
C LYS A 557 -25.99 -27.98 -11.16
N LYS A 558 -24.94 -27.27 -10.71
CA LYS A 558 -23.74 -27.89 -10.10
C LYS A 558 -23.55 -27.41 -8.67
N LEU A 559 -23.24 -28.35 -7.79
CA LEU A 559 -22.78 -28.11 -6.42
C LEU A 559 -21.37 -28.71 -6.26
N TYR A 560 -20.48 -27.94 -5.64
CA TYR A 560 -19.11 -28.33 -5.35
C TYR A 560 -18.86 -28.23 -3.86
N PHE A 561 -18.35 -29.30 -3.26
CA PHE A 561 -17.78 -29.28 -1.92
C PHE A 561 -16.28 -29.06 -2.05
N ILE A 562 -15.77 -28.07 -1.33
CA ILE A 562 -14.41 -27.58 -1.43
C ILE A 562 -13.77 -27.71 -0.06
N LYS A 563 -12.73 -28.52 0.05
CA LYS A 563 -11.90 -28.61 1.26
C LYS A 563 -10.96 -27.42 1.30
N VAL A 564 -10.88 -26.77 2.45
CA VAL A 564 -9.98 -25.65 2.75
C VAL A 564 -8.80 -26.18 3.56
N SER A 565 -7.59 -25.96 3.07
CA SER A 565 -6.35 -26.19 3.82
C SER A 565 -5.63 -24.86 3.95
N LEU A 566 -5.39 -24.41 5.19
CA LEU A 566 -4.80 -23.09 5.51
C LEU A 566 -3.39 -23.21 6.06
#